data_AF-A0A1F9YN50-F1
#
_entry.id   AF-A0A1F9YN50-F1
#
_cell.length_a   1.000
_cell.length_b   1.000
_cell.length_c   1.000
_cell.angle_alpha   90.00
_cell.angle_beta   90.00
_cell.angle_gamma   90.00
#
_symmetry.space_group_name_H-M   'P 1'
#
loop_
_entity.id
_entity.type
_entity.pdbx_description
1 polymer ?
#
loop_
_entity_poly.entity_id
_entity_poly.type
_entity_poly.pdbx_seq_one_letter_code
_entity_poly.pdbx_strand_id
1 'polypeptide(L)'
;MKARPRRGAAGAEPKAEDAAQPRAEEWAEVPCPHCGEQFEVLVGADEDGSTRFEDCSVCCRTVSLHVTWDDGELLVEASRV
;
A
#
# COMPACT_ATOMS: atom_id res chain seq x y z
N MET A 1 20.09 6.31 -28.33
CA MET A 1 21.05 6.51 -27.22
C MET A 1 20.98 7.99 -26.85
N LYS A 2 20.18 8.44 -25.87
CA LYS A 2 20.11 8.02 -24.45
C LYS A 2 18.66 8.20 -23.97
N ALA A 3 18.05 7.16 -23.41
CA ALA A 3 16.73 7.23 -22.78
C ALA A 3 16.90 7.12 -21.26
N ARG A 4 16.35 8.08 -20.49
CA ARG A 4 16.01 8.02 -19.04
C ARG A 4 15.66 9.42 -18.48
N PRO A 5 14.87 9.54 -17.40
CA PRO A 5 13.74 8.72 -16.95
C PRO A 5 12.47 9.59 -16.77
N ARG A 6 11.28 8.97 -16.83
CA ARG A 6 10.03 9.67 -16.49
C ARG A 6 9.91 9.71 -14.98
N ARG A 7 10.19 10.88 -14.42
CA ARG A 7 9.98 11.24 -13.02
C ARG A 7 8.46 11.23 -12.80
N GLY A 8 7.95 10.24 -12.06
CA GLY A 8 6.55 10.19 -11.62
C GLY A 8 6.32 11.30 -10.59
N ALA A 9 5.26 12.07 -10.82
CA ALA A 9 4.92 13.25 -10.06
C ALA A 9 3.53 13.07 -9.44
N ALA A 10 3.42 13.48 -8.17
CA ALA A 10 2.29 14.11 -7.47
C ALA A 10 0.86 13.55 -7.68
N GLY A 11 0.05 13.35 -6.65
CA GLY A 11 0.17 13.74 -5.25
C GLY A 11 -1.21 13.78 -4.60
N ALA A 12 -1.25 14.00 -3.29
CA ALA A 12 -2.41 14.59 -2.61
C ALA A 12 -1.92 15.25 -1.32
N GLU A 13 -2.02 16.57 -1.28
CA GLU A 13 -1.84 17.37 -0.06
C GLU A 13 -3.11 17.23 0.80
N PRO A 14 -3.04 16.81 2.08
CA PRO A 14 -4.18 16.96 2.96
C PRO A 14 -4.10 18.34 3.64
N LYS A 15 -5.13 19.15 3.39
CA LYS A 15 -5.34 20.43 4.07
C LYS A 15 -5.83 20.14 5.51
N ALA A 16 -5.08 20.61 6.50
CA ALA A 16 -5.39 20.48 7.92
C ALA A 16 -6.61 21.32 8.34
N GLU A 17 -7.51 20.75 9.14
CA GLU A 17 -8.06 21.44 10.32
C GLU A 17 -8.70 20.46 11.33
N ASP A 18 -8.19 20.55 12.57
CA ASP A 18 -8.74 20.11 13.86
C ASP A 18 -8.58 18.66 14.38
N ALA A 19 -7.85 18.60 15.52
CA ALA A 19 -7.86 17.65 16.63
C ALA A 19 -7.45 16.17 16.41
N ALA A 20 -6.30 15.84 17.03
CA ALA A 20 -5.79 14.51 17.35
C ALA A 20 -5.50 13.61 16.14
N GLN A 21 -4.43 13.93 15.39
CA GLN A 21 -3.91 13.06 14.32
C GLN A 21 -3.67 11.64 14.89
N PRO A 22 -4.57 10.66 14.65
CA PRO A 22 -4.19 9.28 14.86
C PRO A 22 -3.18 8.96 13.76
N ARG A 23 -2.37 7.92 13.96
CA ARG A 23 -1.54 7.36 12.90
C ARG A 23 -2.41 7.26 11.63
N ALA A 24 -2.07 8.02 10.60
CA ALA A 24 -2.95 8.24 9.45
C ALA A 24 -2.87 7.04 8.50
N GLU A 25 -3.90 6.85 7.68
CA GLU A 25 -3.90 5.88 6.59
C GLU A 25 -2.67 6.10 5.67
N GLU A 26 -1.92 5.05 5.38
CA GLU A 26 -0.68 5.07 4.59
C GLU A 26 -0.79 4.21 3.33
N TRP A 27 -0.26 4.70 2.21
CA TRP A 27 -0.20 3.96 0.96
C TRP A 27 1.06 3.10 0.89
N ALA A 28 0.91 1.82 0.56
CA ALA A 28 2.01 0.89 0.33
C ALA A 28 1.94 0.29 -1.07
N GLU A 29 3.10 0.13 -1.71
CA GLU A 29 3.24 -0.59 -2.98
C GLU A 29 3.63 -2.05 -2.71
N VAL A 30 2.78 -2.99 -3.14
CA VAL A 30 3.00 -4.42 -2.91
C VAL A 30 3.06 -5.20 -4.24
N PRO A 31 3.98 -6.18 -4.37
CA PRO A 31 4.04 -7.03 -5.55
C PRO A 31 2.95 -8.11 -5.51
N CYS A 32 2.16 -8.23 -6.57
CA CYS A 32 1.18 -9.29 -6.70
C CYS A 32 1.85 -10.65 -6.89
N PRO A 33 1.60 -11.65 -6.04
CA PRO A 33 2.22 -12.97 -6.18
C PRO A 33 1.64 -13.77 -7.36
N HIS A 34 0.55 -13.32 -7.99
CA HIS A 34 -0.04 -13.99 -9.15
C HIS A 34 0.51 -13.51 -10.49
N CYS A 35 0.56 -12.20 -10.75
CA CYS A 35 1.05 -11.63 -12.02
C CYS A 35 2.48 -11.05 -11.93
N GLY A 36 2.97 -10.77 -10.72
CA GLY A 36 4.28 -10.16 -10.49
C GLY A 36 4.31 -8.64 -10.62
N GLU A 37 3.20 -7.99 -10.96
CA GLU A 37 3.12 -6.52 -11.06
C GLU A 37 2.88 -5.88 -9.68
N GLN A 38 3.31 -4.64 -9.51
CA GLN A 38 3.09 -3.85 -8.29
C GLN A 38 1.72 -3.18 -8.33
N PHE A 39 1.07 -3.08 -7.17
CA PHE A 39 -0.17 -2.33 -6.99
C PHE A 39 -0.19 -1.63 -5.63
N GLU A 40 -0.90 -0.52 -5.56
CA GLU A 40 -1.02 0.33 -4.38
C GLU A 40 -2.15 -0.16 -3.48
N VAL A 41 -1.92 -0.16 -2.17
CA VAL A 41 -2.92 -0.49 -1.16
C VAL A 41 -2.91 0.56 -0.06
N LEU A 42 -4.10 0.94 0.43
CA LEU A 42 -4.26 1.89 1.52
C LEU A 42 -4.37 1.13 2.84
N VAL A 43 -3.50 1.42 3.81
CA VAL A 43 -3.44 0.76 5.12
C VAL A 43 -3.78 1.76 6.22
N GLY A 44 -4.84 1.50 6.96
CA GLY A 44 -5.19 2.17 8.20
C GLY A 44 -4.26 1.80 9.36
N ALA A 45 -4.12 2.71 10.30
CA ALA A 45 -3.24 2.55 11.45
C ALA A 45 -3.68 1.49 12.47
N ASP A 46 -4.97 1.16 12.50
CA ASP A 46 -5.54 0.11 13.34
C ASP A 46 -5.43 -1.29 12.73
N GLU A 47 -4.86 -1.40 11.52
CA GLU A 47 -4.71 -2.68 10.81
C GLU A 47 -3.44 -3.45 11.20
N ASP A 48 -2.72 -3.06 12.26
CA ASP A 48 -1.56 -3.82 12.75
C ASP A 48 -1.92 -5.28 13.09
N GLY A 49 -1.15 -6.22 12.53
CA GLY A 49 -1.39 -7.66 12.67
C GLY A 49 -2.65 -8.17 11.97
N SER A 50 -3.30 -7.34 11.16
CA SER A 50 -4.52 -7.72 10.45
C SER A 50 -4.20 -8.39 9.12
N THR A 51 -5.02 -9.38 8.74
CA THR A 51 -5.01 -9.96 7.39
C THR A 51 -6.28 -9.55 6.66
N ARG A 52 -6.12 -9.05 5.45
CA ARG A 52 -7.23 -8.62 4.58
C ARG A 52 -7.10 -9.21 3.19
N PHE A 53 -8.23 -9.30 2.50
CA PHE A 53 -8.30 -9.86 1.15
C PHE A 53 -8.67 -8.76 0.19
N GLU A 54 -7.82 -8.55 -0.81
CA GLU A 54 -7.97 -7.52 -1.84
C GLU A 54 -7.75 -8.16 -3.20
N ASP A 55 -8.38 -7.60 -4.24
CA ASP A 55 -8.14 -8.03 -5.61
C ASP A 55 -6.95 -7.25 -6.19
N CYS A 56 -6.04 -7.94 -6.86
CA CYS A 56 -4.99 -7.25 -7.61
C CYS A 56 -5.63 -6.39 -8.71
N SER A 57 -5.38 -5.08 -8.70
CA SER A 57 -5.88 -4.10 -9.68
C SER A 57 -5.43 -4.35 -11.12
N VAL A 58 -4.43 -5.22 -11.32
CA VAL A 58 -3.86 -5.58 -12.63
C VAL A 58 -4.47 -6.87 -13.17
N CYS A 59 -4.49 -7.94 -12.37
CA CYS A 59 -4.89 -9.27 -12.84
C CYS A 59 -6.20 -9.81 -12.24
N CYS A 60 -6.89 -9.02 -11.42
CA CYS A 60 -8.19 -9.33 -10.79
C CYS A 60 -8.20 -10.65 -10.00
N ARG A 61 -7.06 -11.08 -9.47
CA ARG A 61 -6.96 -12.26 -8.60
C ARG A 61 -6.84 -11.81 -7.15
N THR A 62 -7.60 -12.48 -6.29
CA THR A 62 -7.56 -12.24 -4.85
C THR A 62 -6.19 -12.58 -4.28
N VAL A 63 -5.70 -11.68 -3.44
CA VAL A 63 -4.47 -11.82 -2.65
C VAL A 63 -4.82 -11.64 -1.18
N SER A 64 -4.07 -12.30 -0.30
CA SER A 64 -4.10 -11.99 1.13
C SER A 64 -2.99 -11.00 1.45
N LEU A 65 -3.33 -9.91 2.12
CA LEU A 65 -2.39 -8.91 2.60
C LEU A 65 -2.28 -9.03 4.12
N HIS A 66 -1.08 -9.27 4.62
CA HIS A 66 -0.78 -9.21 6.04
C HIS A 66 -0.10 -7.88 6.34
N VAL A 67 -0.65 -7.12 7.29
CA VAL A 67 -0.16 -5.79 7.66
C VAL A 67 0.60 -5.88 8.98
N THR A 68 1.74 -5.23 9.06
CA THR A 68 2.55 -5.15 10.27
C THR A 68 3.16 -3.76 10.38
N TRP A 69 3.06 -3.16 11.55
CA TRP A 69 3.70 -1.89 11.88
C TRP A 69 4.88 -2.15 12.83
N ASP A 70 6.11 -1.97 12.36
CA ASP A 70 7.33 -2.14 13.16
C ASP A 70 8.03 -0.79 13.33
N ASP A 71 8.21 -0.33 14.58
CA ASP A 71 8.82 0.96 14.93
C ASP A 71 8.29 2.19 14.16
N GLY A 72 7.06 2.12 13.63
CA GLY A 72 6.45 3.19 12.82
C GLY A 72 6.70 3.07 11.31
N GLU A 73 7.38 2.01 10.86
CA GLU A 73 7.45 1.60 9.46
C GLU A 73 6.31 0.62 9.15
N LEU A 74 5.62 0.85 8.03
CA LEU A 74 4.60 -0.05 7.51
C LEU A 74 5.24 -1.16 6.66
N LEU A 75 4.95 -2.40 7.03
CA LEU A 75 5.26 -3.58 6.24
C LEU A 75 3.96 -4.26 5.78
N VAL A 76 3.84 -4.50 4.47
CA VAL A 76 2.71 -5.23 3.90
C VAL A 76 3.23 -6.42 3.11
N GLU A 77 2.76 -7.62 3.48
CA GLU A 77 3.12 -8.87 2.82
C GLU A 77 1.94 -9.41 2.00
N ALA A 78 2.11 -9.53 0.69
CA ALA A 78 1.12 -10.11 -0.20
C ALA A 78 1.39 -11.60 -0.46
N SER A 79 0.38 -12.43 -0.24
CA SER A 79 0.42 -13.88 -0.45
C SER A 79 -0.73 -14.38 -1.33
N ARG A 80 -0.51 -15.55 -1.97
CA ARG A 80 -1.55 -16.22 -2.77
C ARG A 80 -2.55 -16.88 -1.82
N VAL A 81 -3.82 -16.80 -2.19
CA VAL A 81 -4.94 -17.52 -1.57
C VAL A 81 -5.27 -18.77 -2.40
#